data_AF-A0A960XA51-F1
#
_entry.id   AF-A0A960XA51-F1
#
_cell.length_a   1.000
_cell.length_b   1.000
_cell.length_c   1.000
_cell.angle_alpha   90.00
_cell.angle_beta   90.00
_cell.angle_gamma   90.00
#
_symmetry.space_group_name_H-M   'P 1'
#
loop_
_entity.id
_entity.type
_entity.pdbx_description
1 polymer ?
#
loop_
_entity_poly.entity_id
_entity_poly.type
_entity_poly.pdbx_seq_one_letter_code
_entity_poly.pdbx_strand_id
1 'polypeptide(L)'
;MFEYIKGILVSLQPHKAVVDVHGVGYLLHIPLSAFSAMPPIGQEITFYISSVIREDSHKNFGFLSAEERDLFEKISTVSGIGPKTALALIGHLDANTLESAITTANSTLLSKIPG
;
A
#
# COMPACT_ATOMS: atom_id res chain seq x y z
N MET A 1 8.02 11.20 9.26
CA MET A 1 7.45 10.20 8.34
C MET A 1 7.33 10.83 6.97
N PHE A 2 7.44 10.06 5.87
CA PHE A 2 7.30 10.60 4.52
C PHE A 2 5.84 10.62 4.11
N GLU A 3 5.38 11.73 3.53
CA GLU A 3 4.01 11.86 3.02
C GLU A 3 3.89 11.26 1.61
N TYR A 4 4.88 11.58 0.77
CA TYR A 4 5.01 11.06 -0.58
C TYR A 4 6.48 10.98 -0.97
N ILE A 5 6.78 10.19 -1.99
CA ILE A 5 8.08 10.10 -2.66
C ILE A 5 7.84 10.29 -4.14
N LYS A 6 8.57 11.23 -4.74
CA LYS A 6 8.55 11.51 -6.17
C LYS A 6 9.94 11.29 -6.76
N GLY A 7 10.03 10.50 -7.82
CA GLY A 7 11.30 10.16 -8.46
C GLY A 7 11.14 9.21 -9.64
N ILE A 8 12.22 8.55 -10.04
CA ILE A 8 12.24 7.64 -11.20
C ILE A 8 11.98 6.20 -10.76
N LEU A 9 11.03 5.52 -11.40
CA LEU A 9 10.81 4.10 -11.18
C LEU A 9 11.97 3.29 -11.77
N VAL A 10 12.77 2.64 -10.92
CA VAL A 10 13.98 1.90 -11.35
C VAL A 10 13.85 0.39 -11.25
N SER A 11 12.91 -0.11 -10.45
CA SER A 11 12.60 -1.54 -10.37
C SER A 11 11.14 -1.75 -10.03
N LEU A 12 10.53 -2.75 -10.66
CA LEU A 12 9.15 -3.14 -10.43
C LEU A 12 9.05 -4.67 -10.35
N GLN A 13 8.49 -5.16 -9.26
CA GLN A 13 8.23 -6.58 -8.99
C GLN A 13 6.84 -6.73 -8.35
N PRO A 14 6.23 -7.92 -8.38
CA PRO A 14 5.02 -8.16 -7.60
C PRO A 14 5.19 -7.71 -6.15
N HIS A 15 4.30 -6.84 -5.69
CA HIS A 15 4.30 -6.23 -4.36
C HIS A 15 5.46 -5.31 -3.99
N LYS A 16 6.38 -5.01 -4.92
CA LYS A 16 7.53 -4.13 -4.64
C LYS A 16 7.82 -3.17 -5.79
N ALA A 17 8.10 -1.91 -5.45
CA ALA A 17 8.66 -0.93 -6.36
C ALA A 17 9.90 -0.29 -5.73
N VAL A 18 10.85 0.13 -6.57
CA VAL A 18 11.97 0.97 -6.14
C VAL A 18 11.93 2.27 -6.92
N VAL A 19 11.96 3.38 -6.19
CA VAL A 19 12.03 4.74 -6.75
C VAL A 19 13.38 5.34 -6.42
N ASP A 20 14.10 5.80 -7.44
CA ASP A 20 15.31 6.60 -7.28
C ASP A 20 14.95 8.08 -7.13
N VAL A 21 15.42 8.69 -6.04
CA VAL A 21 15.37 10.13 -5.84
C VAL A 21 16.81 10.63 -5.69
N HIS A 22 17.35 11.19 -6.76
CA HIS A 22 18.70 11.76 -6.81
C HIS A 22 19.80 10.81 -6.31
N GLY A 23 19.73 9.53 -6.70
CA GLY A 23 20.71 8.49 -6.35
C GLY A 23 20.39 7.72 -5.07
N VAL A 24 19.26 8.00 -4.41
CA VAL A 24 18.77 7.23 -3.25
C VAL A 24 17.58 6.36 -3.67
N GLY A 25 17.76 5.04 -3.58
CA GLY A 25 16.73 4.05 -3.89
C GLY A 25 15.81 3.79 -2.71
N TYR A 26 14.53 4.15 -2.84
CA TYR A 26 13.49 3.87 -1.86
C TYR A 26 12.74 2.60 -2.23
N LEU A 27 12.87 1.55 -1.41
CA LEU A 27 12.09 0.34 -1.54
C LEU A 27 10.69 0.54 -0.93
N LEU A 28 9.66 0.34 -1.75
CA LEU A 28 8.26 0.46 -1.39
C LEU A 28 7.54 -0.89 -1.53
N HIS A 29 6.73 -1.24 -0.55
CA HIS A 29 5.76 -2.32 -0.62
C HIS A 29 4.46 -1.80 -1.24
N ILE A 30 4.03 -2.38 -2.36
CA ILE A 30 2.88 -1.86 -3.13
C ILE A 30 1.76 -2.90 -3.19
N PRO A 31 0.48 -2.48 -3.31
CA PRO A 31 -0.61 -3.41 -3.60
C PRO A 31 -0.47 -3.98 -5.01
N LEU A 32 -1.08 -5.15 -5.26
CA LEU A 32 -1.00 -5.78 -6.58
C LEU A 32 -1.72 -4.95 -7.66
N SER A 33 -2.77 -4.19 -7.27
CA SER A 33 -3.44 -3.24 -8.16
C SER A 33 -2.48 -2.17 -8.68
N ALA A 34 -1.64 -1.63 -7.81
CA ALA A 34 -0.65 -0.63 -8.19
C ALA A 34 0.35 -1.20 -9.19
N PHE A 35 0.84 -2.44 -9.01
CA PHE A 35 1.77 -3.09 -9.94
C PHE A 35 1.27 -3.08 -11.40
N SER A 36 -0.03 -3.35 -11.60
CA SER A 36 -0.65 -3.36 -12.93
C SER A 36 -0.85 -1.97 -13.55
N ALA A 37 -0.84 -0.91 -12.73
CA ALA A 37 -1.07 0.47 -13.15
C ALA A 37 0.23 1.30 -13.26
N MET A 38 1.40 0.67 -13.08
CA MET A 38 2.69 1.37 -13.12
C MET A 38 3.07 1.84 -14.52
N PRO A 39 3.75 3.01 -14.62
CA PRO A 39 4.42 3.39 -15.85
C PRO A 39 5.62 2.47 -16.13
N PRO A 40 6.19 2.50 -17.35
CA PRO A 40 7.44 1.83 -17.66
C PRO A 40 8.59 2.26 -16.74
N ILE A 41 9.53 1.34 -16.48
CA ILE A 41 10.79 1.65 -15.78
C ILE A 41 11.52 2.79 -16.51
N GLY A 42 12.10 3.71 -15.73
CA GLY A 42 12.77 4.92 -16.21
C GLY A 42 11.87 6.16 -16.27
N GLN A 43 10.57 6.02 -16.00
CA GLN A 43 9.63 7.14 -15.93
C GLN A 43 9.51 7.72 -14.53
N GLU A 44 9.12 8.99 -14.46
CA GLU A 44 8.79 9.65 -13.21
C GLU A 44 7.48 9.11 -12.63
N ILE A 45 7.45 8.91 -11.31
CA ILE A 45 6.27 8.47 -10.57
C ILE A 45 6.24 9.13 -9.19
N THR A 46 5.03 9.29 -8.66
CA THR A 46 4.80 9.68 -7.26
C THR A 46 4.09 8.56 -6.53
N PHE A 47 4.59 8.21 -5.35
CA PHE A 47 3.92 7.32 -4.41
C PHE A 47 3.55 8.08 -3.14
N TYR A 48 2.34 7.87 -2.65
CA TYR A 48 1.94 8.24 -1.29
C TYR A 48 2.41 7.17 -0.32
N ILE A 49 2.95 7.58 0.83
CA ILE A 49 3.70 6.68 1.70
C ILE A 49 2.99 6.51 3.05
N SER A 50 2.90 5.26 3.49
CA SER A 50 2.63 4.92 4.89
C SER A 50 3.80 4.09 5.43
N SER A 51 4.42 4.52 6.53
CA SER A 51 5.58 3.86 7.12
C SER A 51 5.18 3.07 8.36
N VAL A 52 5.49 1.77 8.39
CA VAL A 52 5.34 0.93 9.57
C VAL A 52 6.71 0.65 10.16
N ILE A 53 6.94 1.18 11.35
CA ILE A 53 8.18 1.03 12.12
C ILE A 53 7.90 0.15 13.33
N ARG A 54 8.69 -0.91 13.47
CA ARG A 54 8.74 -1.83 14.61
C ARG A 54 10.18 -1.91 15.11
N GLU A 55 10.41 -2.55 16.24
CA GLU A 55 11.76 -2.71 16.80
C GLU A 55 12.76 -3.36 15.84
N ASP A 56 12.30 -4.30 15.01
CA ASP A 56 13.12 -5.12 14.12
C ASP A 56 12.95 -4.79 12.63
N SER A 57 12.05 -3.86 12.28
CA SER A 57 11.65 -3.65 10.90
C SER A 57 11.16 -2.24 10.60
N HIS A 58 11.60 -1.72 9.45
CA HIS A 58 11.12 -0.48 8.86
C HIS A 58 10.63 -0.78 7.45
N LYS A 59 9.33 -0.62 7.22
CA LYS A 59 8.71 -0.86 5.92
C LYS A 59 7.95 0.37 5.46
N ASN A 60 8.20 0.78 4.23
CA ASN A 60 7.42 1.80 3.55
C ASN A 60 6.43 1.12 2.61
N PHE A 61 5.16 1.47 2.74
CA PHE A 61 4.10 1.07 1.83
C PHE A 61 3.80 2.23 0.89
N GLY A 62 3.72 1.94 -0.41
CA GLY A 62 3.53 2.93 -1.48
C GLY A 62 2.20 2.73 -2.20
N PHE A 63 1.48 3.84 -2.40
CA PHE A 63 0.18 3.88 -3.06
C PHE A 63 0.16 4.90 -4.20
N LEU A 64 -0.68 4.68 -5.22
CA LEU A 64 -0.77 5.58 -6.37
C LEU A 64 -1.65 6.80 -6.09
N SER A 65 -2.49 6.72 -5.06
CA SER A 65 -3.31 7.84 -4.58
C SER A 65 -3.25 7.98 -3.05
N ALA A 66 -3.59 9.17 -2.55
CA ALA A 66 -3.65 9.43 -1.11
C ALA A 66 -4.81 8.66 -0.46
N GLU A 67 -5.92 8.50 -1.18
CA GLU A 67 -7.10 7.77 -0.71
C GLU A 67 -6.80 6.28 -0.46
N GLU A 68 -6.01 5.65 -1.33
CA GLU A 68 -5.55 4.27 -1.12
C GLU A 68 -4.66 4.13 0.12
N ARG A 69 -3.76 5.10 0.35
CA ARG A 69 -2.93 5.15 1.56
C ARG A 69 -3.79 5.31 2.81
N ASP A 70 -4.72 6.26 2.81
CA ASP A 70 -5.60 6.54 3.96
C ASP A 70 -6.47 5.34 4.29
N LEU A 71 -6.98 4.65 3.25
CA LEU A 71 -7.70 3.40 3.41
C LEU A 71 -6.83 2.33 4.04
N PHE A 72 -5.59 2.14 3.57
CA PHE A 72 -4.64 1.20 4.16
C PHE A 72 -4.37 1.49 5.64
N GLU A 73 -4.19 2.75 6.01
CA GLU A 73 -3.96 3.16 7.39
C GLU A 73 -5.19 2.86 8.27
N LYS A 74 -6.39 3.21 7.81
CA LYS A 74 -7.65 2.87 8.49
C LYS A 74 -7.78 1.37 8.74
N ILE A 75 -7.59 0.55 7.70
CA ILE A 75 -7.68 -0.92 7.82
C ILE A 75 -6.65 -1.46 8.81
N SER A 76 -5.43 -0.91 8.78
CA SER A 76 -4.33 -1.36 9.64
C SER A 76 -4.58 -1.09 11.14
N THR A 77 -5.57 -0.25 11.49
CA THR A 77 -5.99 -0.06 12.88
C THR A 77 -6.93 -1.15 13.40
N VAL A 78 -7.51 -1.96 12.52
CA VAL A 78 -8.45 -3.02 12.90
C VAL A 78 -7.70 -4.17 13.57
N SER A 79 -8.12 -4.52 14.79
CA SER A 79 -7.53 -5.63 15.54
C SER A 79 -7.53 -6.93 14.73
N GLY A 80 -6.36 -7.56 14.62
CA GLY A 80 -6.17 -8.80 13.87
C GLY A 80 -5.82 -8.61 12.38
N ILE A 81 -5.87 -7.38 11.84
CA ILE A 81 -5.45 -7.10 10.46
C ILE A 81 -4.04 -6.52 10.45
N GLY A 82 -3.08 -7.31 9.99
CA GLY A 82 -1.70 -6.86 9.81
C GLY A 82 -1.50 -6.07 8.50
N PRO A 83 -0.40 -5.29 8.37
CA PRO A 83 -0.08 -4.52 7.17
C PRO A 83 -0.08 -5.34 5.87
N LYS A 84 0.31 -6.62 5.91
CA LYS A 84 0.29 -7.49 4.73
C LYS A 84 -1.13 -7.78 4.24
N THR A 85 -2.04 -8.08 5.17
CA THR A 85 -3.46 -8.32 4.89
C THR A 85 -4.13 -7.02 4.46
N ALA A 86 -3.83 -5.91 5.13
CA ALA A 86 -4.30 -4.58 4.71
C ALA A 86 -3.88 -4.25 3.27
N LEU A 87 -2.62 -4.51 2.90
CA LEU A 87 -2.12 -4.27 1.54
C LEU A 87 -2.81 -5.15 0.49
N ALA A 88 -3.17 -6.38 0.84
CA ALA A 88 -3.90 -7.28 -0.06
C ALA A 88 -5.35 -6.83 -0.33
N LEU A 89 -5.92 -6.04 0.58
CA LEU A 89 -7.28 -5.51 0.43
C LEU A 89 -7.39 -4.33 -0.52
N ILE A 90 -6.30 -3.58 -0.66
CA ILE A 90 -6.25 -2.44 -1.56
C ILE A 90 -6.39 -2.94 -3.01
N GLY A 91 -7.35 -2.36 -3.74
CA GLY A 91 -7.67 -2.72 -5.13
C GLY A 91 -8.54 -3.97 -5.31
N HIS A 92 -8.90 -4.70 -4.24
CA HIS A 92 -9.86 -5.83 -4.31
C HIS A 92 -11.28 -5.42 -3.95
N LEU A 93 -11.45 -4.36 -3.17
CA LEU A 93 -12.73 -3.87 -2.71
C LEU A 93 -12.79 -2.36 -2.94
N ASP A 94 -13.92 -1.87 -3.45
CA ASP A 94 -14.21 -0.44 -3.44
C ASP A 94 -14.09 0.07 -2.00
N ALA A 95 -13.43 1.22 -1.80
CA ALA A 95 -13.20 1.81 -0.48
C ALA A 95 -14.49 1.88 0.36
N ASN A 96 -15.63 2.16 -0.28
CA ASN A 96 -16.96 2.19 0.33
C ASN A 96 -17.43 0.82 0.84
N THR A 97 -17.15 -0.25 0.10
CA THR A 97 -17.52 -1.63 0.49
C THR A 97 -16.69 -2.08 1.69
N LEU A 98 -15.42 -1.68 1.74
CA LEU A 98 -14.54 -2.01 2.84
C LEU A 98 -14.86 -1.20 4.11
N GLU A 99 -15.13 0.10 3.97
CA GLU A 99 -15.52 0.96 5.09
C GLU A 99 -16.86 0.48 5.69
N SER A 100 -17.81 0.06 4.85
CA SER A 100 -19.03 -0.63 5.28
C SER A 100 -18.73 -1.93 6.05
N ALA A 101 -17.85 -2.78 5.53
CA ALA A 101 -17.49 -4.05 6.19
C ALA A 101 -16.82 -3.85 7.55
N ILE A 102 -15.98 -2.81 7.68
CA ILE A 102 -15.32 -2.42 8.94
C ILE A 102 -16.35 -1.86 9.93
N THR A 103 -17.21 -0.95 9.48
CA THR A 103 -18.23 -0.30 10.34
C THR A 103 -19.27 -1.30 10.84
N THR A 104 -19.62 -2.29 10.02
CA THR A 104 -20.62 -3.32 10.35
C THR A 104 -20.04 -4.54 11.07
N ALA A 105 -18.73 -4.57 11.36
CA ALA A 105 -18.02 -5.73 11.90
C ALA A 105 -18.34 -7.04 11.14
N ASN A 106 -18.53 -6.94 9.83
CA ASN A 106 -19.02 -8.05 9.00
C ASN A 106 -17.91 -9.08 8.78
N SER A 107 -17.80 -10.00 9.73
CA SER A 107 -16.84 -11.10 9.76
C SER A 107 -16.83 -11.94 8.48
N THR A 108 -17.97 -12.05 7.77
CA THR A 108 -18.12 -12.80 6.51
C THR A 108 -17.41 -12.15 5.32
N LEU A 109 -17.34 -10.82 5.26
CA LEU A 109 -16.55 -10.11 4.24
C LEU A 109 -15.07 -10.14 4.60
N LEU A 110 -14.76 -10.00 5.89
CA LEU A 110 -13.39 -10.09 6.41
C LEU A 110 -12.78 -11.49 6.27
N SER A 111 -13.59 -12.56 6.34
CA SER A 111 -13.13 -13.95 6.19
C SER A 111 -12.87 -14.39 4.75
N LYS A 112 -13.34 -13.62 3.76
CA LYS A 112 -13.04 -13.86 2.33
C LYS A 112 -11.70 -13.26 1.91
N ILE A 113 -11.08 -12.51 2.80
CA ILE A 113 -9.77 -11.91 2.60
C ILE A 113 -8.74 -13.04 2.78
N PRO A 114 -7.90 -13.32 1.78
CA PRO A 114 -6.86 -14.34 1.92
C PRO A 114 -5.92 -14.00 3.07
N GLY A 115 -5.81 -14.91 4.04
CA GLY A 115 -4.92 -14.85 5.20
C GLY A 115 -4.49 -16.26 5.58
#